data_AF-A0A6M2B1A1-F1
#
_entry.id   AF-A0A6M2B1A1-F1
#
_cell.length_a   1.000
_cell.length_b   1.000
_cell.length_c   1.000
_cell.angle_alpha   90.00
_cell.angle_beta   90.00
_cell.angle_gamma   90.00
#
_symmetry.space_group_name_H-M   'P 1'
#
loop_
_entity.id
_entity.type
_entity.pdbx_description
1 polymer ?
#
loop_
_entity_poly.entity_id
_entity_poly.type
_entity_poly.pdbx_seq_one_letter_code
_entity_poly.pdbx_strand_id
1 'polypeptide(L)'
;MHLLLIAAVMSNQLWFDTHNDAQTYTVTPMVSLTKACACQVAVSVSQESTAGTSTSRQSQNMNLSASQAQPLGQMRFAVRPGGKTQIMITVTDGDKLRLEKQLTLPNDA
;
A
#
# COMPACT_ATOMS: atom_id res chain seq x y z
N MET A 1 -18.53 27.35 27.71
CA MET A 1 -18.48 26.49 26.52
C MET A 1 -17.19 25.67 26.62
N HIS A 2 -17.27 24.34 26.72
CA HIS A 2 -16.08 23.49 26.86
C HIS A 2 -15.55 23.14 25.46
N LEU A 3 -14.40 23.73 25.10
CA LEU A 3 -13.65 23.36 23.90
C LEU A 3 -13.08 21.96 24.09
N LEU A 4 -13.71 20.97 23.47
CA LEU A 4 -13.13 19.64 23.33
C LEU A 4 -12.02 19.72 22.28
N LEU A 5 -10.78 19.85 22.75
CA LEU A 5 -9.60 19.70 21.90
C LEU A 5 -9.41 18.21 21.60
N ILE A 6 -9.82 17.79 20.41
CA ILE A 6 -9.53 16.44 19.92
C ILE A 6 -8.05 16.45 19.48
N ALA A 7 -7.18 15.93 20.33
CA ALA A 7 -5.80 15.66 19.94
C ALA A 7 -5.82 14.52 18.90
N ALA A 8 -5.50 14.84 17.64
CA ALA A 8 -5.25 13.82 16.65
C ALA A 8 -3.95 13.09 17.04
N VAL A 9 -4.07 11.86 17.51
CA VAL A 9 -2.89 11.00 17.68
C VAL A 9 -2.36 10.70 16.29
N MET A 10 -1.20 11.24 15.93
CA MET A 10 -0.51 10.82 14.72
C MET A 10 -0.18 9.34 14.87
N SER A 11 -0.87 8.50 14.11
CA SER A 11 -0.63 7.07 14.04
C SER A 11 0.19 6.74 12.78
N ASN A 12 0.89 5.61 12.81
CA ASN A 12 1.48 5.06 11.61
C ASN A 12 0.35 4.61 10.66
N GLN A 13 0.43 4.98 9.39
CA GLN A 13 -0.61 4.69 8.40
C GLN A 13 -0.01 4.12 7.11
N LEU A 14 -0.74 3.20 6.50
CA LEU A 14 -0.43 2.59 5.21
C LEU A 14 -1.72 2.49 4.39
N TRP A 15 -1.70 3.05 3.19
CA TRP A 15 -2.86 3.07 2.29
C TRP A 15 -2.42 2.99 0.82
N PHE A 16 -3.39 2.96 -0.07
CA PHE A 16 -3.16 2.99 -1.52
C PHE A 16 -3.87 4.19 -2.12
N ASP A 17 -3.13 5.01 -2.85
CA ASP A 17 -3.72 5.93 -3.80
C ASP A 17 -3.90 5.18 -5.12
N THR A 18 -5.14 5.18 -5.63
CA THR A 18 -5.49 4.46 -6.86
C THR A 18 -6.07 5.43 -7.88
N HIS A 19 -5.60 5.32 -9.12
CA HIS A 19 -6.14 6.04 -10.27
C HIS A 19 -6.46 5.05 -11.39
N ASN A 20 -7.62 5.22 -12.04
CA ASN A 20 -8.05 4.39 -13.15
C ASN A 20 -8.29 5.28 -14.38
N ASP A 21 -7.71 4.89 -15.53
CA ASP A 21 -7.87 5.59 -16.81
C ASP A 21 -8.62 4.73 -17.87
N ALA A 22 -9.59 3.94 -17.41
CA ALA A 22 -10.36 2.93 -18.14
C ALA A 22 -9.59 1.67 -18.59
N GLN A 23 -8.30 1.78 -18.89
CA GLN A 23 -7.48 0.64 -19.35
C GLN A 23 -6.48 0.15 -18.33
N THR A 24 -6.05 1.03 -17.42
CA THR A 24 -4.99 0.75 -16.45
C THR A 24 -5.38 1.24 -15.06
N TYR A 25 -5.10 0.43 -14.06
CA TYR A 25 -5.01 0.86 -12.67
C TYR A 25 -3.57 1.28 -12.37
N THR A 26 -3.38 2.53 -11.95
CA THR A 26 -2.14 2.99 -11.32
C THR A 26 -2.33 2.95 -9.81
N VAL A 27 -1.50 2.17 -9.13
CA VAL A 27 -1.55 1.97 -7.68
C VAL A 27 -0.26 2.50 -7.06
N THR A 28 -0.41 3.45 -6.15
CA THR A 28 0.70 4.05 -5.39
C THR A 28 0.50 3.72 -3.91
N PRO A 29 1.21 2.73 -3.35
CA PRO A 29 1.23 2.52 -1.91
C PRO A 29 1.89 3.72 -1.21
N MET A 30 1.22 4.23 -0.19
CA MET A 30 1.62 5.42 0.56
C MET A 30 1.77 5.07 2.04
N VAL A 31 2.76 5.66 2.69
CA VAL A 31 3.01 5.47 4.12
C VAL A 31 3.17 6.81 4.82
N SER A 32 2.72 6.88 6.07
CA SER A 32 3.03 7.96 7.00
C SER A 32 3.47 7.34 8.32
N LEU A 33 4.65 7.72 8.81
CA LEU A 33 5.24 7.17 10.02
C LEU A 33 5.38 8.22 11.11
N THR A 34 5.26 7.80 12.36
CA THR A 34 5.47 8.64 13.55
C THR A 34 6.95 8.77 13.92
N LYS A 35 7.78 7.81 13.47
CA LYS A 35 9.23 7.77 13.66
C LYS A 35 9.89 7.32 12.37
N ALA A 36 11.07 7.87 12.08
CA ALA A 36 11.85 7.47 10.91
C ALA A 36 12.46 6.07 11.13
N CYS A 37 12.66 5.32 10.05
CA CYS A 37 13.25 3.98 10.09
C CYS A 37 14.05 3.66 8.82
N ALA A 38 15.02 2.76 8.95
CA ALA A 38 15.46 1.92 7.84
C ALA A 38 14.53 0.70 7.79
N CYS A 39 13.48 0.78 6.98
CA CYS A 39 12.42 -0.22 6.93
C CYS A 39 12.58 -1.14 5.73
N GLN A 40 12.19 -2.40 5.90
CA GLN A 40 11.94 -3.30 4.78
C GLN A 40 10.50 -3.10 4.30
N VAL A 41 10.37 -2.82 3.00
CA VAL A 41 9.09 -2.77 2.30
C VAL A 41 8.98 -4.02 1.45
N ALA A 42 7.89 -4.77 1.58
CA ALA A 42 7.60 -5.94 0.78
C ALA A 42 6.25 -5.80 0.08
N VAL A 43 6.19 -6.24 -1.17
CA VAL A 43 4.99 -6.29 -1.98
C VAL A 43 4.78 -7.71 -2.49
N SER A 44 3.54 -8.20 -2.38
CA SER A 44 3.08 -9.42 -3.04
C SER A 44 1.90 -9.07 -3.93
N VAL A 45 1.96 -9.47 -5.20
CA VAL A 45 0.86 -9.28 -6.14
C VAL A 45 0.43 -10.64 -6.66
N SER A 46 -0.84 -10.99 -6.45
CA SER A 46 -1.48 -12.16 -7.06
C SER A 46 -2.44 -11.70 -8.15
N GLN A 47 -2.31 -12.24 -9.36
CA GLN A 47 -3.22 -11.96 -10.47
C GLN A 47 -3.88 -13.27 -10.91
N GLU A 48 -5.20 -13.28 -10.90
CA GLU A 48 -6.05 -14.38 -11.31
C GLU A 48 -6.75 -14.06 -12.63
N SER A 49 -6.78 -15.03 -13.53
CA SER A 49 -7.44 -14.93 -14.82
C SER A 49 -7.85 -16.30 -15.33
N THR A 50 -8.56 -16.35 -16.46
CA THR A 50 -8.87 -17.61 -17.17
C THR A 50 -7.63 -18.39 -17.61
N ALA A 51 -6.49 -17.72 -17.78
CA ALA A 51 -5.22 -18.34 -18.09
C ALA A 51 -4.48 -18.90 -16.85
N GLY A 52 -5.04 -18.72 -15.65
CA GLY A 52 -4.48 -19.18 -14.38
C GLY A 52 -4.08 -18.03 -13.44
N THR A 53 -3.33 -18.39 -12.41
CA THR A 53 -2.91 -17.51 -11.31
C THR A 53 -1.41 -17.29 -11.32
N SER A 54 -0.97 -16.04 -11.27
CA SER A 54 0.43 -15.67 -11.12
C SER A 54 0.64 -14.90 -9.82
N THR A 55 1.70 -15.20 -9.07
CA THR A 55 2.09 -14.41 -7.89
C THR A 55 3.51 -13.89 -8.04
N SER A 56 3.71 -12.59 -7.85
CA SER A 56 5.02 -11.95 -7.76
C SER A 56 5.25 -11.44 -6.34
N ARG A 57 6.51 -11.46 -5.90
CA ARG A 57 6.94 -10.94 -4.61
C ARG A 57 8.21 -10.13 -4.80
N GLN A 58 8.25 -8.93 -4.24
CA GLN A 58 9.42 -8.07 -4.25
C GLN A 58 9.60 -7.47 -2.87
N SER A 59 10.84 -7.24 -2.48
CA SER A 59 11.16 -6.52 -1.24
C SER A 59 12.38 -5.63 -1.43
N GLN A 60 12.39 -4.50 -0.72
CA GLN A 60 13.45 -3.51 -0.76
C GLN A 60 13.61 -2.85 0.61
N ASN A 61 14.85 -2.56 1.01
CA ASN A 61 15.12 -1.71 2.17
C ASN A 61 15.06 -0.23 1.76
N MET A 62 14.34 0.57 2.53
CA MET A 62 14.10 1.99 2.29
C MET A 62 14.26 2.79 3.59
N ASN A 63 14.90 3.95 3.49
CA ASN A 63 14.92 4.92 4.59
C ASN A 63 13.66 5.77 4.51
N LEU A 64 12.75 5.61 5.48
CA LEU A 64 11.47 6.31 5.52
C LEU A 64 11.52 7.41 6.59
N SER A 65 11.10 8.62 6.22
CA SER A 65 11.01 9.76 7.12
C SER A 65 9.76 9.73 8.02
N ALA A 66 9.82 10.43 9.15
CA ALA A 66 8.67 10.63 10.03
C ALA A 66 7.81 11.83 9.60
N SER A 67 6.56 11.84 10.05
CA SER A 67 5.62 12.97 10.02
C SER A 67 5.27 13.50 8.63
N GLN A 68 5.57 12.73 7.58
CA GLN A 68 5.22 13.05 6.20
C GLN A 68 4.75 11.80 5.47
N ALA A 69 3.65 11.96 4.72
CA ALA A 69 3.20 10.96 3.77
C ALA A 69 4.22 10.85 2.62
N GLN A 70 4.65 9.63 2.29
CA GLN A 70 5.56 9.38 1.18
C GLN A 70 5.17 8.13 0.39
N PRO A 71 5.39 8.12 -0.93
CA PRO A 71 5.13 6.95 -1.76
C PRO A 71 6.20 5.88 -1.53
N LEU A 72 5.77 4.62 -1.52
CA LEU A 72 6.65 3.45 -1.45
C LEU A 72 7.05 2.92 -2.84
N GLY A 73 6.39 3.42 -3.90
CA GLY A 73 6.60 3.01 -5.28
C GLY A 73 5.33 3.22 -6.10
N GLN A 74 5.35 2.76 -7.34
CA GLN A 74 4.19 2.82 -8.25
C GLN A 74 4.09 1.52 -9.03
N MET A 75 2.88 0.97 -9.11
CA MET A 75 2.55 -0.22 -9.90
C MET A 75 1.46 0.12 -10.91
N ARG A 76 1.51 -0.53 -12.07
CA ARG A 76 0.48 -0.40 -13.12
C ARG A 76 -0.06 -1.77 -13.49
N PHE A 77 -1.38 -1.89 -13.52
CA PHE A 77 -2.07 -3.12 -13.85
C PHE A 77 -3.08 -2.86 -14.96
N ALA A 78 -3.01 -3.61 -16.05
CA ALA A 78 -4.03 -3.57 -17.08
C ALA A 78 -5.38 -4.06 -16.50
N VAL A 79 -6.48 -3.42 -16.88
CA VAL A 79 -7.84 -3.87 -16.57
C VAL A 79 -8.09 -5.18 -17.31
N ARG A 80 -8.39 -6.25 -16.57
CA ARG A 80 -8.70 -7.57 -17.13
C ARG A 80 -10.14 -7.94 -16.79
N PRO A 81 -11.06 -8.00 -17.77
CA PRO A 81 -12.43 -8.43 -17.54
C PRO A 81 -12.47 -9.83 -16.90
N GLY A 82 -13.21 -9.98 -15.80
CA GLY A 82 -13.30 -11.23 -15.05
C GLY A 82 -12.02 -11.68 -14.34
N GLY A 83 -10.94 -10.89 -14.39
CA GLY A 83 -9.71 -11.13 -13.67
C GLY A 83 -9.66 -10.35 -12.35
N LYS A 84 -8.87 -10.84 -11.40
CA LYS A 84 -8.65 -10.22 -10.09
C LYS A 84 -7.16 -9.96 -9.89
N THR A 85 -6.80 -8.81 -9.32
CA THR A 85 -5.42 -8.53 -8.88
C THR A 85 -5.45 -8.16 -7.40
N GLN A 86 -4.80 -8.97 -6.55
CA GLN A 86 -4.68 -8.73 -5.12
C GLN A 86 -3.25 -8.28 -4.81
N ILE A 87 -3.12 -7.14 -4.13
CA ILE A 87 -1.85 -6.51 -3.79
C ILE A 87 -1.77 -6.46 -2.26
N MET A 88 -0.72 -7.01 -1.69
CA MET A 88 -0.39 -6.90 -0.27
C MET A 88 0.90 -6.10 -0.12
N ILE A 89 0.88 -5.06 0.70
CA ILE A 89 2.07 -4.31 1.08
C ILE A 89 2.32 -4.54 2.56
N THR A 90 3.58 -4.83 2.91
CA THR A 90 4.06 -4.88 4.28
C THR A 90 5.20 -3.89 4.45
N VAL A 91 5.17 -3.09 5.51
CA VAL A 91 6.28 -2.23 5.95
C VAL A 91 6.69 -2.66 7.34
N THR A 92 7.97 -2.98 7.54
CA THR A 92 8.50 -3.39 8.84
C THR A 92 9.85 -2.76 9.15
N ASP A 93 10.09 -2.40 10.41
CA ASP A 93 11.43 -2.00 10.90
C ASP A 93 12.25 -3.20 11.43
N GLY A 94 11.67 -4.40 11.43
CA GLY A 94 12.29 -5.61 11.98
C GLY A 94 12.08 -5.81 13.48
N ASP A 95 11.36 -4.92 14.15
CA ASP A 95 11.07 -4.97 15.60
C ASP A 95 9.58 -4.68 15.87
N LYS A 96 9.23 -3.42 16.15
CA LYS A 96 7.89 -3.03 16.65
C LYS A 96 6.97 -2.50 15.58
N LEU A 97 7.51 -1.92 14.51
CA LEU A 97 6.71 -1.40 13.42
C LEU A 97 6.39 -2.53 12.46
N ARG A 98 5.11 -2.85 12.32
CA ARG A 98 4.61 -3.66 11.20
C ARG A 98 3.29 -3.09 10.72
N LEU A 99 3.25 -2.64 9.48
CA LEU A 99 2.05 -2.18 8.80
C LEU A 99 1.76 -3.11 7.63
N GLU A 100 0.49 -3.47 7.46
CA GLU A 100 0.03 -4.27 6.34
C GLU A 100 -1.21 -3.63 5.72
N LYS A 101 -1.28 -3.67 4.39
CA LYS A 101 -2.47 -3.22 3.67
C LYS A 101 -2.66 -4.06 2.43
N GLN A 102 -3.92 -4.41 2.19
CA GLN A 102 -4.35 -5.13 1.01
C GLN A 102 -5.25 -4.26 0.14
N LEU A 103 -5.11 -4.42 -1.17
CA LEU A 103 -6.01 -3.89 -2.19
C LEU A 103 -6.37 -5.02 -3.15
N THR A 104 -7.63 -5.05 -3.60
CA THR A 104 -8.08 -5.91 -4.70
C THR A 104 -8.50 -5.02 -5.87
N LEU A 105 -8.14 -5.40 -7.09
CA LEU A 105 -8.57 -4.79 -8.33
C LEU A 105 -9.36 -5.81 -9.18
N PRO A 106 -10.43 -5.42 -9.90
CA PRO A 106 -11.11 -4.13 -9.75
C PRO A 106 -11.56 -3.92 -8.30
N ASN A 107 -11.43 -2.68 -7.81
CA ASN A 107 -11.78 -2.37 -6.43
C ASN A 107 -13.31 -2.27 -6.38
N ASP A 108 -13.97 -3.22 -5.74
CA ASP A 108 -15.42 -3.26 -5.55
C ASP A 108 -15.89 -2.21 -4.52
N ALA A 109 -15.33 -0.99 -4.57
CA ALA A 109 -15.64 0.10 -3.65
C ALA A 109 -16.90 0.87 -4.07
#